data_AF-A0A9D8JT33-F1
#
_entry.id   AF-A0A9D8JT33-F1
#
_cell.length_a   1.000
_cell.length_b   1.000
_cell.length_c   1.000
_cell.angle_alpha   90.00
_cell.angle_beta   90.00
_cell.angle_gamma   90.00
#
_symmetry.space_group_name_H-M   'P 1'
#
loop_
_entity.id
_entity.type
_entity.pdbx_description
1 polymer ?
#
loop_
_entity_poly.entity_id
_entity_poly.type
_entity_poly.pdbx_seq_one_letter_code
_entity_poly.pdbx_strand_id
1 'polypeptide(L)'
;MYILYPQYLGAPGCADCYSPTMILQISNDGGATWNPPTLIHAAGSGAGQWDAQIVVDPVDGSTVYAAWLQDGKSKIAVGKSTDFGVTWSVAIANSTNAGTDKPILAVRGQDVHVAYNHAQKVWVSSSHDSGASFTSVNINANAKLGWCPCCLDGRARRIVEHVLSKFDRRRREVVCRS
;
A
#
# COMPACT_ATOMS: atom_id res chain seq x y z
N MET A 1 10.59 0.25 -13.83
CA MET A 1 10.78 -0.36 -12.50
C MET A 1 10.52 0.68 -11.44
N TYR A 2 9.86 0.30 -10.35
CA TYR A 2 9.51 1.20 -9.25
C TYR A 2 10.08 0.66 -7.94
N ILE A 3 10.71 1.52 -7.15
CA ILE A 3 11.10 1.24 -5.77
C ILE A 3 10.52 2.33 -4.89
N LEU A 4 9.74 1.95 -3.90
CA LEU A 4 9.14 2.85 -2.91
C LEU A 4 9.68 2.50 -1.53
N TYR A 5 10.16 3.49 -0.79
CA TYR A 5 10.71 3.27 0.55
C TYR A 5 10.51 4.47 1.49
N PRO A 6 10.41 4.21 2.81
CA PRO A 6 10.48 5.26 3.83
C PRO A 6 11.92 5.75 4.00
N GLN A 7 12.18 7.02 3.69
CA GLN A 7 13.44 7.69 3.98
C GLN A 7 13.41 8.31 5.37
N TYR A 8 14.36 7.92 6.21
CA TYR A 8 14.57 8.48 7.55
C TYR A 8 15.61 9.60 7.53
N LEU A 9 15.54 10.47 8.54
CA LEU A 9 16.52 11.53 8.79
C LEU A 9 16.57 12.60 7.69
N GLY A 10 15.40 12.96 7.15
CA GLY A 10 15.24 14.00 6.13
C GLY A 10 15.08 13.43 4.71
N ALA A 11 14.40 14.17 3.85
CA ALA A 11 14.12 13.77 2.47
C ALA A 11 14.89 14.66 1.47
N PRO A 12 15.53 14.10 0.43
CA PRO A 12 16.16 14.90 -0.61
C PRO A 12 15.18 15.90 -1.23
N GLY A 13 15.58 17.18 -1.30
CA GLY A 13 14.73 18.24 -1.86
C GLY A 13 13.59 18.71 -0.96
N CYS A 14 13.53 18.26 0.30
CA CYS A 14 12.49 18.67 1.25
C CYS A 14 13.02 18.72 2.69
N ALA A 15 13.40 19.92 3.14
CA ALA A 15 13.94 20.15 4.48
C ALA A 15 12.91 19.94 5.60
N ASP A 16 11.64 20.28 5.33
CA ASP A 16 10.55 20.24 6.31
C ASP A 16 9.72 18.96 6.25
N CYS A 17 10.17 17.96 5.49
CA CYS A 17 9.48 16.69 5.40
C CYS A 17 9.58 15.89 6.71
N TYR A 18 8.48 15.25 7.09
CA TYR A 18 8.46 14.38 8.27
C TYR A 18 9.40 13.19 8.09
N SER A 19 10.02 12.74 9.18
CA SER A 19 10.81 11.51 9.16
C SER A 19 10.02 10.36 9.78
N PRO A 20 9.81 9.23 9.08
CA PRO A 20 10.17 8.98 7.67
C PRO A 20 9.20 9.57 6.63
N THR A 21 9.68 9.78 5.40
CA THR A 21 8.88 10.19 4.21
C THR A 21 9.01 9.17 3.08
N MET A 22 7.93 8.90 2.35
CA MET A 22 7.92 8.03 1.17
C MET A 22 8.67 8.66 0.01
N ILE A 23 9.68 7.94 -0.47
CA ILE A 23 10.45 8.27 -1.66
C ILE A 23 10.21 7.21 -2.73
N LEU A 24 9.84 7.67 -3.92
CA LEU A 24 9.75 6.86 -5.12
C LEU A 24 11.02 7.03 -5.97
N GLN A 25 11.56 5.90 -6.40
CA GLN A 25 12.63 5.79 -7.38
C GLN A 25 12.09 5.05 -8.60
N ILE A 26 12.36 5.62 -9.78
CA ILE A 26 11.89 5.09 -11.06
C ILE A 26 13.10 4.82 -11.94
N SER A 27 13.14 3.63 -12.51
CA SER A 27 14.10 3.27 -13.56
C SER A 27 13.34 2.85 -14.82
N ASN A 28 13.75 3.38 -15.96
CA ASN A 28 13.16 3.10 -17.27
C ASN A 28 14.00 2.10 -18.10
N ASP A 29 15.11 1.62 -17.56
CA ASP A 29 16.12 0.83 -18.26
C ASP A 29 16.50 -0.45 -17.50
N GLY A 30 15.56 -1.01 -16.74
CA GLY A 30 15.79 -2.27 -16.03
C GLY A 30 16.69 -2.15 -14.79
N GLY A 31 16.78 -0.96 -14.20
CA GLY A 31 17.53 -0.69 -12.98
C GLY A 31 18.96 -0.21 -13.21
N ALA A 32 19.35 0.05 -14.47
CA ALA A 32 20.69 0.53 -14.80
C ALA A 32 20.88 2.00 -14.41
N THR A 33 19.87 2.84 -14.63
CA THR A 33 19.82 4.22 -14.16
C THR A 33 18.51 4.51 -13.42
N TRP A 34 18.56 5.52 -12.57
CA TRP A 34 17.45 5.93 -11.72
C TRP A 34 17.19 7.42 -11.89
N ASN A 35 15.91 7.78 -12.05
CA ASN A 35 15.48 9.15 -12.08
C ASN A 35 15.72 9.84 -10.72
N PRO A 36 15.73 11.19 -10.68
CA PRO A 36 15.71 11.90 -9.41
C PRO A 36 14.55 11.43 -8.48
N PRO A 37 14.76 11.42 -7.15
CA PRO A 37 13.75 10.99 -6.20
C PRO A 37 12.44 11.76 -6.35
N THR A 38 11.30 11.06 -6.38
CA THR A 38 9.97 11.67 -6.38
C THR A 38 9.31 11.51 -5.01
N LEU A 39 8.80 12.62 -4.47
CA LEU A 39 8.05 12.65 -3.21
C LEU A 39 6.56 12.45 -3.51
N ILE A 40 5.96 11.37 -3.02
CA ILE A 40 4.54 11.07 -3.30
C ILE A 40 3.60 12.01 -2.54
N HIS A 41 3.92 12.37 -1.29
CA HIS A 41 3.02 13.16 -0.43
C HIS A 41 3.78 13.99 0.61
N ALA A 42 4.78 14.77 0.17
CA ALA A 42 5.64 15.54 1.07
C ALA A 42 4.90 16.62 1.87
N ALA A 43 4.21 17.54 1.19
CA ALA A 43 3.61 18.72 1.81
C ALA A 43 2.29 18.45 2.56
N GLY A 44 1.56 17.39 2.17
CA GLY A 44 0.26 17.06 2.75
C GLY A 44 0.29 15.97 3.83
N SER A 45 1.46 15.42 4.16
CA SER A 45 1.54 14.28 5.08
C SER A 45 1.20 14.64 6.51
N GLY A 46 1.68 15.80 6.99
CA GLY A 46 1.55 16.23 8.39
C GLY A 46 2.12 15.24 9.43
N ALA A 47 2.75 14.16 8.97
CA ALA A 47 3.15 13.02 9.77
C ALA A 47 4.08 12.07 8.99
N GLY A 48 4.81 11.23 9.71
CA GLY A 48 5.66 10.19 9.12
C GLY A 48 4.88 9.13 8.32
N GLN A 49 5.62 8.39 7.49
CA GLN A 49 5.08 7.40 6.55
C GLN A 49 5.89 6.09 6.61
N TRP A 50 5.23 4.94 6.81
CA TRP A 50 5.86 3.64 7.05
C TRP A 50 5.29 2.53 6.16
N ASP A 51 6.00 1.41 6.10
CA ASP A 51 5.58 0.15 5.49
C ASP A 51 5.03 0.32 4.06
N ALA A 52 5.90 0.78 3.16
CA ALA A 52 5.59 1.03 1.76
C ALA A 52 5.11 -0.22 1.00
N GLN A 53 4.15 -0.02 0.10
CA GLN A 53 3.70 -0.95 -0.94
C GLN A 53 3.55 -0.21 -2.26
N ILE A 54 3.89 -0.84 -3.39
CA ILE A 54 3.72 -0.25 -4.72
C ILE A 54 3.34 -1.33 -5.73
N VAL A 55 2.35 -1.04 -6.60
CA VAL A 55 1.85 -1.95 -7.63
C VAL A 55 1.49 -1.15 -8.88
N VAL A 56 1.84 -1.69 -10.06
CA VAL A 56 1.35 -1.19 -11.35
C VAL A 56 0.08 -1.94 -11.70
N ASP A 57 -0.97 -1.22 -12.12
CA ASP A 57 -2.23 -1.83 -12.53
C ASP A 57 -2.00 -2.73 -13.76
N PRO A 58 -2.27 -4.05 -13.66
CA PRO A 58 -2.08 -4.95 -14.78
C PRO A 58 -3.09 -4.73 -15.93
N VAL A 59 -4.15 -3.94 -15.72
CA VAL A 59 -5.15 -3.67 -16.76
C VAL A 59 -4.63 -2.71 -17.82
N ASP A 60 -3.93 -1.64 -17.42
CA ASP A 60 -3.42 -0.61 -18.34
C ASP A 60 -1.88 -0.56 -18.41
N GLY A 61 -1.16 -1.09 -17.42
CA GLY A 61 0.30 -1.07 -17.35
C GLY A 61 0.91 0.32 -17.12
N SER A 62 0.11 1.34 -16.86
CA SER A 62 0.56 2.74 -16.72
C SER A 62 0.08 3.41 -15.44
N THR A 63 -1.05 2.98 -14.88
CA THR A 63 -1.53 3.45 -13.59
C THR A 63 -0.72 2.78 -12.48
N VAL A 64 -0.20 3.59 -11.56
CA VAL A 64 0.60 3.11 -10.43
C VAL A 64 -0.13 3.45 -9.14
N TYR A 65 -0.24 2.47 -8.26
CA TYR A 65 -0.78 2.64 -6.92
C TYR A 65 0.31 2.41 -5.88
N ALA A 66 0.27 3.20 -4.82
CA ALA A 66 1.11 3.05 -3.65
C ALA A 66 0.24 3.00 -2.40
N ALA A 67 0.69 2.29 -1.37
CA ALA A 67 0.06 2.32 -0.06
C ALA A 67 1.12 2.40 1.04
N TRP A 68 0.79 3.09 2.12
CA TRP A 68 1.66 3.21 3.28
C TRP A 68 0.83 3.47 4.55
N LEU A 69 1.46 3.27 5.69
CA LEU A 69 0.92 3.68 6.98
C LEU A 69 1.35 5.11 7.28
N GLN A 70 0.44 5.93 7.78
CA GLN A 70 0.68 7.34 8.09
C GLN A 70 0.22 7.67 9.51
N ASP A 71 0.69 8.79 10.06
CA ASP A 71 0.18 9.37 11.32
C ASP A 71 0.28 8.42 12.51
N GLY A 72 1.52 8.11 12.91
CA GLY A 72 1.79 7.11 13.96
C GLY A 72 1.28 5.72 13.61
N LYS A 73 1.18 5.42 12.31
CA LYS A 73 0.58 4.20 11.73
C LYS A 73 -0.92 4.05 11.98
N SER A 74 -1.64 5.10 12.40
CA SER A 74 -3.09 5.05 12.63
C SER A 74 -3.92 5.19 11.35
N LYS A 75 -3.32 5.71 10.27
CA LYS A 75 -3.96 5.91 8.97
C LYS A 75 -3.36 5.00 7.91
N ILE A 76 -4.20 4.47 7.03
CA ILE A 76 -3.81 3.73 5.83
C ILE A 76 -4.02 4.69 4.66
N ALA A 77 -2.93 5.13 4.04
CA ALA A 77 -2.97 6.01 2.89
C ALA A 77 -2.80 5.21 1.60
N VAL A 78 -3.50 5.62 0.54
CA VAL A 78 -3.38 5.08 -0.81
C VAL A 78 -3.12 6.23 -1.76
N GLY A 79 -2.01 6.15 -2.48
CA GLY A 79 -1.67 7.06 -3.57
C GLY A 79 -2.01 6.42 -4.92
N LYS A 80 -2.46 7.23 -5.87
CA LYS A 80 -2.65 6.86 -7.28
C LYS A 80 -1.91 7.85 -8.18
N SER A 81 -1.23 7.31 -9.17
CA SER A 81 -0.66 8.05 -10.30
C SER A 81 -1.18 7.47 -11.60
N THR A 82 -1.57 8.33 -12.54
CA THR A 82 -2.00 7.96 -13.91
C THR A 82 -0.97 8.37 -14.97
N ASP A 83 0.22 8.78 -14.54
CA ASP A 83 1.29 9.30 -15.39
C ASP A 83 2.63 8.65 -15.01
N PHE A 84 2.63 7.32 -14.82
CA PHE A 84 3.82 6.52 -14.55
C PHE A 84 4.60 6.91 -13.28
N GLY A 85 3.92 7.45 -12.27
CA GLY A 85 4.51 7.81 -10.98
C GLY A 85 5.03 9.25 -10.89
N VAL A 86 4.72 10.11 -11.87
CA VAL A 86 5.18 11.51 -11.90
C VAL A 86 4.36 12.37 -10.95
N THR A 87 3.03 12.28 -11.01
CA THR A 87 2.11 12.99 -10.11
C THR A 87 1.20 12.02 -9.38
N TRP A 88 0.76 12.42 -8.18
CA TRP A 88 0.05 11.56 -7.27
C TRP A 88 -1.17 12.27 -6.65
N SER A 89 -2.29 11.55 -6.57
CA SER A 89 -3.42 11.88 -5.71
C SER A 89 -3.47 10.90 -4.54
N VAL A 90 -3.80 11.37 -3.33
CA VAL A 90 -3.75 10.56 -2.11
C VAL A 90 -5.10 10.57 -1.40
N ALA A 91 -5.57 9.40 -1.02
CA ALA A 91 -6.74 9.19 -0.19
C ALA A 91 -6.40 8.41 1.08
N ILE A 92 -7.15 8.63 2.15
CA ILE A 92 -7.05 7.84 3.38
C ILE A 92 -8.08 6.72 3.31
N ALA A 93 -7.61 5.49 3.13
CA ALA A 93 -8.47 4.30 3.02
C ALA A 93 -9.12 3.91 4.36
N ASN A 94 -8.42 4.17 5.48
CA ASN A 94 -8.97 4.04 6.82
C ASN A 94 -8.21 4.94 7.81
N SER A 95 -8.93 5.51 8.78
CA SER A 95 -8.38 6.14 9.98
C SER A 95 -8.82 5.34 11.20
N THR A 96 -7.86 4.78 11.93
CA THR A 96 -8.09 3.90 13.07
C THR A 96 -7.73 4.58 14.39
N ASN A 97 -8.13 3.99 15.51
CA ASN A 97 -7.85 4.52 16.86
C ASN A 97 -6.58 3.93 17.50
N ALA A 98 -5.77 3.16 16.76
CA ALA A 98 -4.54 2.55 17.24
C ALA A 98 -3.59 2.30 16.07
N GLY A 99 -2.31 2.03 16.35
CA GLY A 99 -1.35 1.65 15.31
C GLY A 99 -1.79 0.42 14.50
N THR A 100 -1.61 0.51 13.19
CA THR A 100 -1.75 -0.60 12.24
C THR A 100 -0.39 -1.09 11.77
N ASP A 101 -0.33 -2.23 11.08
CA ASP A 101 0.94 -2.82 10.66
C ASP A 101 0.79 -3.67 9.39
N LYS A 102 1.84 -3.71 8.57
CA LYS A 102 1.99 -4.60 7.39
C LYS A 102 0.84 -4.49 6.37
N PRO A 103 0.67 -3.32 5.73
CA PRO A 103 -0.27 -3.20 4.62
C PRO A 103 0.18 -4.10 3.45
N ILE A 104 -0.78 -4.66 2.74
CA ILE A 104 -0.60 -5.36 1.47
C ILE A 104 -1.58 -4.76 0.47
N LEU A 105 -1.06 -4.28 -0.66
CA LEU A 105 -1.83 -3.64 -1.72
C LEU A 105 -2.09 -4.61 -2.88
N ALA A 106 -3.34 -4.66 -3.36
CA ALA A 106 -3.72 -5.37 -4.58
C ALA A 106 -4.63 -4.47 -5.44
N VAL A 107 -4.39 -4.46 -6.76
CA VAL A 107 -5.10 -3.58 -7.71
C VAL A 107 -5.43 -4.30 -9.01
N ARG A 108 -6.57 -3.95 -9.61
CA ARG A 108 -6.93 -4.30 -10.99
C ARG A 108 -8.04 -3.36 -11.48
N GLY A 109 -7.72 -2.43 -12.39
CA GLY A 109 -8.67 -1.44 -12.87
C GLY A 109 -9.20 -0.54 -11.74
N GLN A 110 -10.51 -0.50 -11.58
CA GLN A 110 -11.16 0.35 -10.57
C GLN A 110 -11.14 -0.25 -9.16
N ASP A 111 -10.79 -1.52 -9.05
CA ASP A 111 -10.79 -2.23 -7.79
C ASP A 111 -9.41 -2.13 -7.11
N VAL A 112 -9.40 -1.57 -5.90
CA VAL A 112 -8.19 -1.34 -5.10
C VAL A 112 -8.43 -1.85 -3.68
N HIS A 113 -7.56 -2.72 -3.19
CA HIS A 113 -7.66 -3.28 -1.84
C HIS A 113 -6.36 -3.12 -1.07
N VAL A 114 -6.50 -2.76 0.20
CA VAL A 114 -5.40 -2.79 1.17
C VAL A 114 -5.79 -3.66 2.34
N ALA A 115 -5.07 -4.76 2.54
CA ALA A 115 -5.20 -5.60 3.74
C ALA A 115 -4.15 -5.18 4.77
N TYR A 116 -4.50 -5.13 6.06
CA TYR A 116 -3.59 -4.70 7.13
C TYR A 116 -3.99 -5.29 8.48
N ASN A 117 -3.05 -5.27 9.43
CA ASN A 117 -3.35 -5.61 10.82
C ASN A 117 -3.84 -4.38 11.57
N HIS A 118 -4.89 -4.55 12.37
CA HIS A 118 -5.34 -3.56 13.34
C HIS A 118 -5.88 -4.28 14.58
N ALA A 119 -5.36 -3.93 15.76
CA ALA A 119 -5.72 -4.56 17.03
C ALA A 119 -5.75 -6.10 16.97
N GLN A 120 -4.68 -6.70 16.43
CA GLN A 120 -4.50 -8.16 16.32
C GLN A 120 -5.56 -8.87 15.45
N LYS A 121 -6.21 -8.11 14.57
CA LYS A 121 -7.20 -8.59 13.59
C LYS A 121 -6.78 -8.15 12.20
N VAL A 122 -7.30 -8.84 11.19
CA VAL A 122 -7.06 -8.53 9.79
C VAL A 122 -8.23 -7.72 9.27
N TRP A 123 -7.91 -6.57 8.73
CA TRP A 123 -8.84 -5.66 8.09
C TRP A 123 -8.53 -5.55 6.61
N VAL A 124 -9.55 -5.24 5.83
CA VAL A 124 -9.41 -4.91 4.41
C VAL A 124 -10.17 -3.63 4.13
N SER A 125 -9.47 -2.63 3.60
CA SER A 125 -10.08 -1.48 2.94
C SER A 125 -10.24 -1.79 1.45
N SER A 126 -11.43 -1.54 0.91
CA SER A 126 -11.80 -1.85 -0.47
C SER A 126 -12.39 -0.62 -1.14
N SER A 127 -11.89 -0.34 -2.34
CA SER A 127 -12.41 0.68 -3.26
C SER A 127 -12.83 0.00 -4.55
N HIS A 128 -13.91 0.52 -5.15
CA HIS A 128 -14.42 0.13 -6.46
C HIS A 128 -14.49 1.34 -7.41
N ASP A 129 -13.83 2.44 -7.04
CA ASP A 129 -13.82 3.74 -7.72
C ASP A 129 -12.38 4.23 -7.93
N SER A 130 -11.45 3.30 -8.17
CA SER A 130 -10.03 3.57 -8.42
C SER A 130 -9.32 4.30 -7.27
N GLY A 131 -9.68 3.99 -6.02
CA GLY A 131 -9.09 4.56 -4.82
C GLY A 131 -9.60 5.95 -4.42
N ALA A 132 -10.72 6.41 -4.98
CA ALA A 132 -11.32 7.68 -4.58
C ALA A 132 -12.03 7.58 -3.21
N SER A 133 -12.68 6.46 -2.94
CA SER A 133 -13.31 6.16 -1.65
C SER A 133 -13.14 4.70 -1.24
N PHE A 134 -13.18 4.45 0.07
CA PHE A 134 -12.94 3.12 0.63
C PHE A 134 -13.99 2.74 1.67
N THR A 135 -14.30 1.45 1.71
CA THR A 135 -15.04 0.80 2.79
C THR A 135 -14.12 -0.19 3.49
N SER A 136 -14.19 -0.27 4.82
CA SER A 136 -13.27 -1.09 5.60
C SER A 136 -13.99 -2.13 6.44
N VAL A 137 -13.51 -3.37 6.39
CA VAL A 137 -14.15 -4.50 7.07
C VAL A 137 -13.10 -5.32 7.82
N ASN A 138 -13.44 -5.70 9.05
CA ASN A 138 -12.75 -6.73 9.79
C ASN A 138 -13.17 -8.11 9.28
N ILE A 139 -12.25 -8.81 8.62
CA ILE A 139 -12.57 -10.08 7.95
C ILE A 139 -12.38 -11.30 8.83
N ASN A 140 -11.81 -11.15 10.03
CA ASN A 140 -11.66 -12.21 11.02
C ASN A 140 -12.25 -11.81 12.38
N ALA A 141 -13.45 -11.22 12.37
CA ALA A 141 -14.09 -10.67 13.57
C ALA A 141 -14.22 -11.65 14.75
N ASN A 142 -14.41 -12.94 14.46
CA ASN A 142 -14.57 -14.01 15.43
C ASN A 142 -13.24 -14.69 15.82
N ALA A 143 -12.11 -14.23 15.30
CA ALA A 143 -10.80 -14.80 15.63
C ALA A 143 -10.29 -14.29 16.98
N LYS A 144 -9.69 -15.20 17.75
CA LYS A 144 -9.13 -14.95 19.08
C LYS A 144 -7.67 -14.45 19.01
N LEU A 145 -7.37 -13.46 18.15
CA LEU A 145 -6.04 -12.90 17.82
C LEU A 145 -5.34 -13.57 16.62
N GLY A 146 -4.75 -12.77 15.71
CA GLY A 146 -3.91 -13.23 14.61
C GLY A 146 -3.00 -12.13 14.07
N TRP A 147 -1.71 -12.44 13.90
CA TRP A 147 -0.70 -11.52 13.37
C TRP A 147 -0.17 -11.97 12.01
N CYS A 148 0.03 -10.97 11.15
CA CYS A 148 0.55 -10.99 9.79
C CYS A 148 -0.39 -11.54 8.71
N PRO A 149 -0.68 -10.75 7.67
CA PRO A 149 -1.19 -11.28 6.39
C PRO A 149 -0.21 -12.24 5.68
N CYS A 150 1.06 -12.25 6.10
CA CYS A 150 2.17 -13.05 5.54
C CYS A 150 2.53 -14.34 6.31
N CYS A 151 2.16 -14.49 7.59
CA CYS A 151 2.65 -15.57 8.47
C CYS A 151 1.62 -16.68 8.70
N LEU A 152 0.57 -16.75 7.89
CA LEU A 152 -0.57 -17.58 8.24
C LEU A 152 -0.37 -19.02 7.75
N ASP A 153 -0.15 -19.91 8.72
CA ASP A 153 -0.41 -21.34 8.62
C ASP A 153 -1.77 -21.60 7.94
N GLY A 154 -1.90 -22.74 7.26
CA GLY A 154 -2.72 -23.00 6.05
C GLY A 154 -4.21 -22.63 6.04
N ARG A 155 -4.77 -22.06 7.10
CA ARG A 155 -6.13 -21.52 7.15
C ARG A 155 -6.27 -20.11 6.57
N ALA A 156 -5.23 -19.29 6.52
CA ALA A 156 -5.34 -17.92 5.97
C ALA A 156 -4.67 -17.68 4.62
N ARG A 157 -4.03 -18.70 4.03
CA ARG A 157 -3.84 -18.77 2.57
C ARG A 157 -5.13 -18.40 1.83
N ARG A 158 -6.28 -18.86 2.36
CA ARG A 158 -7.62 -18.51 1.89
C ARG A 158 -7.98 -17.04 1.93
N ILE A 159 -7.39 -16.19 2.77
CA ILE A 159 -7.81 -14.78 2.92
C ILE A 159 -7.23 -13.93 1.79
N VAL A 160 -5.92 -14.02 1.59
CA VAL A 160 -5.25 -13.42 0.43
C VAL A 160 -5.80 -14.05 -0.84
N GLU A 161 -6.01 -15.37 -0.87
CA GLU A 161 -6.71 -16.03 -1.98
C GLU A 161 -8.17 -15.60 -2.14
N HIS A 162 -8.91 -15.17 -1.11
CA HIS A 162 -10.32 -14.77 -1.26
C HIS A 162 -10.42 -13.37 -1.87
N VAL A 163 -9.59 -12.44 -1.39
CA VAL A 163 -9.42 -11.13 -2.03
C VAL A 163 -8.96 -11.34 -3.47
N LEU A 164 -7.88 -12.09 -3.69
CA LEU A 164 -7.32 -12.37 -5.02
C LEU A 164 -8.21 -13.26 -5.91
N SER A 165 -9.10 -14.09 -5.37
CA SER A 165 -10.01 -14.95 -6.15
C SER A 165 -11.07 -14.14 -6.91
N LYS A 166 -11.34 -12.91 -6.45
CA LYS A 166 -12.12 -11.94 -7.21
C LYS A 166 -11.31 -11.30 -8.35
N PHE A 167 -9.98 -11.43 -8.33
CA PHE A 167 -9.06 -10.81 -9.28
C PHE A 167 -8.53 -11.72 -10.38
N ASP A 168 -8.34 -13.03 -10.19
CA ASP A 168 -7.93 -13.95 -11.28
C ASP A 168 -8.24 -15.42 -10.94
N ARG A 169 -8.86 -16.16 -11.87
CA ARG A 169 -9.08 -17.62 -11.73
C ARG A 169 -7.83 -18.46 -11.97
N ARG A 170 -6.72 -17.88 -12.47
CA ARG A 170 -5.58 -18.66 -12.99
C ARG A 170 -4.20 -18.42 -12.36
N ARG A 171 -4.01 -17.47 -11.44
CA ARG A 171 -2.75 -17.36 -10.68
C ARG A 171 -3.02 -17.13 -9.19
N ARG A 172 -2.91 -18.22 -8.43
CA ARG A 172 -2.94 -18.22 -6.96
C ARG A 172 -1.50 -18.20 -6.46
N GLU A 173 -0.83 -17.07 -6.42
CA GLU A 173 0.39 -16.93 -5.63
C GLU A 173 0.83 -15.46 -5.54
N VAL A 174 0.71 -14.89 -4.34
CA VAL A 174 1.58 -13.80 -3.91
C VAL A 174 2.77 -14.47 -3.24
N VAL A 175 3.94 -14.39 -3.88
CA VAL A 175 5.17 -14.96 -3.33
C VAL A 175 5.75 -13.98 -2.32
N CYS A 176 5.50 -14.20 -1.04
CA CYS A 176 6.30 -13.62 0.03
C CYS A 176 7.62 -14.40 0.09
N ARG A 177 8.73 -13.82 -0.39
CA ARG A 177 10.07 -14.38 -0.13
C ARG A 177 10.59 -13.83 1.20
N SER A 178 11.09 -14.74 2.03
CA SER A 178 11.81 -14.51 3.29
C SER A 178 13.10 -13.73 3.08
#